data_AF-A0A1H8J7S6-F1
#
_entry.id   AF-A0A1H8J7S6-F1
#
_cell.length_a   1.000
_cell.length_b   1.000
_cell.length_c   1.000
_cell.angle_alpha   90.00
_cell.angle_beta   90.00
_cell.angle_gamma   90.00
#
_symmetry.space_group_name_H-M   'P 1'
#
loop_
_entity.id
_entity.type
_entity.pdbx_description
1 polymer ?
#
loop_
_entity_poly.entity_id
_entity_poly.type
_entity_poly.pdbx_seq_one_letter_code
_entity_poly.pdbx_strand_id
1 'polypeptide(L)'
;MRILILVVLILGPFMAWAGPDTLPEAMKKRIARGPEAYLAQMTRLIGGFGGVTGLKSEGIARYVAVERAAARADALRELLVADLDADGTVTAAEAEGVMQVLSARGRGGFLLTFTVADADGDGRAGPQELQAAADRAAEARLGDAAAAQLQAVLVFDADGDAAVSLRELQAGVAQLAGKS
;
A
#
# COMPACT_ATOMS: atom_id res chain seq x y z
N MET A 1 -19.18 -61.38 -25.67
CA MET A 1 -17.99 -60.99 -24.86
C MET A 1 -18.06 -59.48 -24.64
N ARG A 2 -17.80 -59.07 -23.40
CA ARG A 2 -18.05 -57.77 -22.74
C ARG A 2 -17.77 -56.48 -23.54
N ILE A 3 -18.70 -55.53 -23.35
CA ILE A 3 -18.65 -54.10 -23.67
C ILE A 3 -17.53 -53.41 -22.89
N LEU A 4 -16.78 -52.50 -23.53
CA LEU A 4 -16.00 -51.47 -22.81
C LEU A 4 -16.19 -50.12 -23.51
N ILE A 5 -17.15 -49.33 -23.01
CA ILE A 5 -17.28 -47.91 -23.34
C ILE A 5 -16.34 -47.18 -22.38
N LEU A 6 -15.28 -46.59 -22.94
CA LEU A 6 -14.36 -45.74 -22.21
C LEU A 6 -15.00 -44.34 -22.07
N VAL A 7 -15.71 -44.12 -20.97
CA VAL A 7 -16.16 -42.77 -20.59
C VAL A 7 -14.96 -42.05 -19.98
N VAL A 8 -14.29 -41.23 -20.79
CA VAL A 8 -13.30 -40.28 -20.30
C VAL A 8 -14.05 -39.13 -19.63
N LEU A 9 -14.16 -39.23 -18.31
CA LEU A 9 -14.66 -38.18 -17.44
C LEU A 9 -13.58 -37.09 -17.35
N ILE A 10 -13.69 -36.06 -18.20
CA ILE A 10 -12.89 -34.84 -18.06
C ILE A 10 -13.44 -34.09 -16.84
N LEU A 11 -12.98 -34.48 -15.65
CA LEU A 11 -13.02 -33.65 -14.45
C LEU A 11 -12.05 -32.50 -14.68
N GLY A 12 -12.51 -31.45 -15.35
CA GLY A 12 -11.82 -30.16 -15.30
C GLY A 12 -11.69 -29.74 -13.83
N PRO A 13 -10.56 -29.18 -13.40
CA PRO A 13 -10.46 -28.65 -12.06
C PRO A 13 -11.42 -27.46 -12.00
N PHE A 14 -12.59 -27.64 -11.40
CA PHE A 14 -13.32 -26.53 -10.79
C PHE A 14 -12.43 -26.04 -9.64
N MET A 15 -11.41 -25.25 -9.96
CA MET A 15 -10.78 -24.39 -8.98
C MET A 15 -11.91 -23.47 -8.53
N ALA A 16 -12.42 -23.72 -7.32
CA ALA A 16 -13.48 -22.91 -6.76
C ALA A 16 -12.96 -21.48 -6.67
N TRP A 17 -13.41 -20.64 -7.60
CA TRP A 17 -13.21 -19.20 -7.55
C TRP A 17 -13.63 -18.72 -6.17
N ALA A 18 -12.68 -18.15 -5.43
CA ALA A 18 -12.92 -17.72 -4.06
C ALA A 18 -14.02 -16.63 -4.01
N GLY A 19 -14.11 -15.79 -5.05
CA GLY A 19 -15.17 -14.81 -5.24
C GLY A 19 -15.31 -13.76 -4.13
N PRO A 20 -16.02 -12.65 -4.37
CA PRO A 20 -16.12 -11.52 -3.44
C PRO A 20 -16.64 -11.89 -2.05
N ASP A 21 -17.36 -13.01 -1.93
CA ASP A 21 -17.92 -13.49 -0.66
C ASP A 21 -16.85 -13.93 0.35
N THR A 22 -15.64 -14.29 -0.11
CA THR A 22 -14.49 -14.67 0.74
C THR A 22 -13.75 -13.48 1.33
N LEU A 23 -14.08 -12.25 0.94
CA LEU A 23 -13.52 -11.06 1.56
C LEU A 23 -13.88 -10.99 3.05
N PRO A 24 -12.98 -10.45 3.89
CA PRO A 24 -13.31 -10.18 5.29
C PRO A 24 -14.57 -9.32 5.42
N GLU A 25 -15.44 -9.64 6.38
CA GLU A 25 -16.72 -8.93 6.59
C GLU A 25 -16.57 -7.41 6.72
N ALA A 26 -15.51 -6.95 7.39
CA ALA A 26 -15.21 -5.53 7.51
C ALA A 26 -14.99 -4.87 6.14
N MET A 27 -14.34 -5.56 5.21
CA MET A 27 -14.09 -5.08 3.86
C MET A 27 -15.38 -5.07 3.04
N LYS A 28 -16.17 -6.14 3.08
CA LYS A 28 -17.48 -6.21 2.40
C LYS A 28 -18.38 -5.06 2.83
N LYS A 29 -18.51 -4.82 4.14
CA LYS A 29 -19.27 -3.69 4.70
C LYS A 29 -18.74 -2.34 4.25
N ARG A 30 -17.42 -2.16 4.17
CA ARG A 30 -16.80 -0.92 3.69
C ARG A 30 -17.10 -0.67 2.22
N ILE A 31 -16.97 -1.71 1.38
CA ILE A 31 -17.28 -1.66 -0.05
C ILE A 31 -18.77 -1.33 -0.24
N ALA A 32 -19.67 -2.02 0.46
CA ALA A 32 -21.10 -1.79 0.37
C ALA A 32 -21.53 -0.38 0.81
N ARG A 33 -20.86 0.19 1.82
CA ARG A 33 -21.13 1.58 2.28
C ARG A 33 -20.70 2.64 1.28
N GLY A 34 -19.68 2.36 0.45
CA GLY A 34 -19.10 3.33 -0.47
C GLY A 34 -18.55 2.68 -1.74
N PRO A 35 -19.40 2.05 -2.57
CA PRO A 35 -18.95 1.28 -3.72
C PRO A 35 -18.26 2.16 -4.76
N GLU A 36 -18.79 3.36 -5.01
CA GLU A 36 -18.19 4.32 -5.96
C GLU A 36 -16.80 4.78 -5.52
N ALA A 37 -16.61 5.07 -4.23
CA ALA A 37 -15.31 5.47 -3.69
C ALA A 37 -14.29 4.33 -3.80
N TYR A 38 -14.71 3.10 -3.52
CA TYR A 38 -13.87 1.92 -3.68
C TYR A 38 -13.49 1.68 -5.15
N LEU A 39 -14.45 1.77 -6.07
CA LEU A 39 -14.20 1.65 -7.51
C LEU A 39 -13.24 2.74 -8.01
N ALA A 40 -13.42 3.99 -7.59
CA ALA A 40 -12.54 5.09 -7.99
C ALA A 40 -11.11 4.91 -7.46
N GLN A 41 -10.94 4.34 -6.27
CA GLN A 41 -9.62 4.01 -5.72
C GLN A 41 -8.96 2.88 -6.51
N MET A 42 -9.65 1.75 -6.69
CA MET A 42 -9.10 0.57 -7.36
C MET A 42 -8.90 0.80 -8.86
N THR A 43 -9.73 1.63 -9.52
CA THR A 43 -9.55 2.02 -10.92
C THR A 43 -8.23 2.75 -11.14
N ARG A 44 -7.86 3.65 -10.22
CA ARG A 44 -6.55 4.34 -10.28
C ARG A 44 -5.40 3.35 -10.10
N LEU A 45 -5.55 2.38 -9.20
CA LEU A 45 -4.54 1.35 -8.98
C LEU A 45 -4.38 0.44 -10.21
N ILE A 46 -5.48 -0.06 -10.77
CA ILE A 46 -5.48 -0.87 -11.99
C ILE A 46 -4.88 -0.09 -13.16
N GLY A 47 -5.30 1.17 -13.36
CA GLY A 47 -4.77 2.01 -14.43
C GLY A 47 -3.27 2.30 -14.28
N GLY A 48 -2.80 2.55 -13.06
CA GLY A 48 -1.39 2.90 -12.80
C GLY A 48 -0.44 1.70 -12.75
N PHE A 49 -0.89 0.55 -12.26
CA PHE A 49 -0.02 -0.60 -11.93
C PHE A 49 -0.42 -1.92 -12.58
N GLY A 50 -1.62 -2.00 -13.17
CA GLY A 50 -2.08 -3.15 -13.96
C GLY A 50 -2.03 -2.93 -15.48
N GLY A 51 -2.17 -1.69 -15.93
CA GLY A 51 -2.20 -1.37 -17.36
C GLY A 51 -3.39 -2.03 -18.08
N VAL A 52 -3.23 -2.30 -19.37
CA VAL A 52 -4.29 -2.89 -20.21
C VAL A 52 -4.64 -4.33 -19.85
N THR A 53 -3.73 -5.04 -19.17
CA THR A 53 -3.88 -6.46 -18.80
C THR A 53 -4.57 -6.65 -17.43
N GLY A 54 -4.97 -5.57 -16.76
CA GLY A 54 -5.51 -5.66 -15.41
C GLY A 54 -4.44 -5.75 -14.31
N LEU A 55 -4.87 -5.62 -13.06
CA LEU A 55 -3.99 -5.56 -11.91
C LEU A 55 -3.62 -6.97 -11.42
N LYS A 56 -2.33 -7.26 -11.40
CA LYS A 56 -1.75 -8.52 -10.88
C LYS A 56 -1.12 -8.32 -9.51
N SER A 57 -0.79 -9.42 -8.85
CA SER A 57 -0.11 -9.41 -7.54
C SER A 57 1.21 -8.62 -7.55
N GLU A 58 1.97 -8.67 -8.66
CA GLU A 58 3.23 -7.96 -8.85
C GLU A 58 2.99 -6.45 -9.02
N GLY A 59 1.89 -6.07 -9.65
CA GLY A 59 1.47 -4.67 -9.77
C GLY A 59 1.15 -4.07 -8.40
N ILE A 60 0.44 -4.83 -7.55
CA ILE A 60 0.16 -4.44 -6.17
C ILE A 60 1.45 -4.33 -5.36
N ALA A 61 2.35 -5.31 -5.46
CA ALA A 61 3.64 -5.26 -4.78
C ALA A 61 4.48 -4.05 -5.21
N ARG A 62 4.46 -3.70 -6.51
CA ARG A 62 5.14 -2.52 -7.03
C ARG A 62 4.52 -1.23 -6.49
N TYR A 63 3.20 -1.13 -6.45
CA TYR A 63 2.51 0.02 -5.85
C TYR A 63 2.91 0.19 -4.38
N VAL A 64 2.86 -0.89 -3.59
CA VAL A 64 3.24 -0.88 -2.18
C VAL A 64 4.68 -0.41 -2.00
N ALA A 65 5.60 -0.94 -2.81
CA ALA A 65 7.01 -0.56 -2.77
C ALA A 65 7.23 0.92 -3.10
N VAL A 66 6.55 1.44 -4.12
CA VAL A 66 6.63 2.86 -4.52
C VAL A 66 6.07 3.78 -3.43
N GLU A 67 4.91 3.45 -2.85
CA GLU A 67 4.31 4.26 -1.78
C GLU A 67 5.20 4.31 -0.53
N ARG A 68 5.76 3.16 -0.13
CA ARG A 68 6.72 3.08 0.99
C ARG A 68 8.01 3.84 0.69
N ALA A 69 8.52 3.76 -0.53
CA ALA A 69 9.70 4.51 -0.94
C ALA A 69 9.45 6.03 -0.95
N ALA A 70 8.29 6.48 -1.42
CA ALA A 70 7.89 7.87 -1.38
C ALA A 70 7.79 8.39 0.07
N ALA A 71 7.18 7.60 0.96
CA ALA A 71 7.10 7.95 2.38
C ALA A 71 8.48 8.06 3.05
N ARG A 72 9.42 7.15 2.75
CA ARG A 72 10.80 7.27 3.21
C ARG A 72 11.46 8.56 2.70
N ALA A 73 11.32 8.84 1.40
CA ALA A 73 11.92 10.02 0.79
C ALA A 73 11.35 11.32 1.38
N ASP A 74 10.04 11.38 1.62
CA ASP A 74 9.38 12.53 2.26
C ASP A 74 9.92 12.77 3.67
N ALA A 75 10.03 11.72 4.48
CA ALA A 75 10.55 11.79 5.85
C ALA A 75 12.02 12.20 5.88
N LEU A 76 12.87 11.60 5.03
CA LEU A 76 14.28 11.95 4.93
C LEU A 76 14.48 13.38 4.45
N ARG A 77 13.69 13.83 3.46
CA ARG A 77 13.77 15.20 2.94
C ARG A 77 13.47 16.24 4.03
N GLU A 78 12.53 15.94 4.93
CA GLU A 78 12.22 16.85 6.04
C GLU A 78 13.43 17.02 6.97
N LEU A 79 14.13 15.92 7.30
CA LEU A 79 15.27 15.93 8.22
C LEU A 79 16.55 16.45 7.56
N LEU A 80 16.90 15.93 6.38
CA LEU A 80 18.15 16.26 5.67
C LEU A 80 18.20 17.71 5.17
N VAL A 81 17.11 18.47 5.24
CA VAL A 81 17.18 19.92 5.00
C VAL A 81 18.03 20.65 6.05
N ALA A 82 18.20 20.02 7.22
CA ALA A 82 19.03 20.52 8.32
C ALA A 82 20.42 19.86 8.37
N ASP A 83 20.77 18.97 7.45
CA ASP A 83 22.15 18.50 7.28
C ASP A 83 22.90 19.58 6.47
N LEU A 84 23.48 20.57 7.17
CA LEU A 84 23.99 21.80 6.55
C LEU A 84 25.38 21.60 5.94
N ASP A 85 26.15 20.65 6.47
CA ASP A 85 27.46 20.28 5.95
C ASP A 85 27.44 19.04 5.03
N ALA A 86 26.28 18.40 4.89
CA ALA A 86 26.03 17.24 4.03
C ALA A 86 26.82 15.99 4.43
N ASP A 87 27.05 15.79 5.74
CA ASP A 87 27.74 14.61 6.27
C ASP A 87 26.82 13.38 6.47
N GLY A 88 25.51 13.54 6.27
CA GLY A 88 24.51 12.50 6.42
C GLY A 88 24.01 12.31 7.86
N THR A 89 24.39 13.19 8.78
CA THR A 89 23.94 13.25 10.17
C THR A 89 23.33 14.62 10.42
N VAL A 90 22.14 14.66 11.03
CA VAL A 90 21.56 15.95 11.45
C VAL A 90 21.90 16.16 12.92
N THR A 91 22.65 17.20 13.24
CA THR A 91 22.93 17.56 14.64
C THR A 91 21.90 18.53 15.22
N ALA A 92 21.77 18.57 16.55
CA ALA A 92 20.92 19.53 17.23
C ALA A 92 21.27 20.99 16.88
N ALA A 93 22.56 21.28 16.64
CA ALA A 93 23.03 22.62 16.26
C ALA A 93 22.54 23.00 14.85
N GLU A 94 22.59 22.09 13.89
CA GLU A 94 22.12 22.37 12.54
C GLU A 94 20.58 22.38 12.46
N ALA A 95 19.93 21.49 13.21
CA ALA A 95 18.49 21.51 13.45
C ALA A 95 18.04 22.87 13.99
N GLU A 96 18.77 23.43 14.97
CA GLU A 96 18.50 24.78 15.49
C GLU A 96 18.64 25.85 14.40
N GLY A 97 19.69 25.76 13.57
CA GLY A 97 19.91 26.67 12.44
C GLY A 97 18.72 26.73 11.49
N VAL A 98 18.15 25.58 11.11
CA VAL A 98 16.94 25.53 10.27
C VAL A 98 15.71 26.03 11.02
N MET A 99 15.54 25.69 12.30
CA MET A 99 14.38 26.15 13.06
C MET A 99 14.31 27.68 13.15
N GLN A 100 15.44 28.39 13.23
CA GLN A 100 15.45 29.85 13.34
C GLN A 100 14.76 30.55 12.15
N VAL A 101 14.76 29.94 10.96
CA VAL A 101 14.13 30.52 9.75
C VAL A 101 12.68 30.08 9.55
N LEU A 102 12.20 29.11 10.31
CA LEU A 102 10.82 28.60 10.22
C LEU A 102 9.84 29.46 11.04
N SER A 103 8.57 29.45 10.64
CA SER A 103 7.46 29.97 11.46
C SER A 103 7.36 29.21 12.80
N ALA A 104 6.70 29.77 13.81
CA ALA A 104 6.52 29.09 15.11
C ALA A 104 5.90 27.68 14.99
N ARG A 105 4.91 27.52 14.10
CA ARG A 105 4.31 26.21 13.80
C ARG A 105 5.31 25.28 13.11
N GLY A 106 6.06 25.80 12.13
CA GLY A 106 7.08 25.04 11.43
C GLY A 106 8.18 24.54 12.36
N ARG A 107 8.63 25.39 13.29
CA ARG A 107 9.59 25.03 14.34
C ARG A 107 9.12 23.89 15.20
N GLY A 108 7.90 23.97 15.74
CA GLY A 108 7.35 22.92 16.59
C GLY A 108 7.18 21.59 15.86
N GLY A 109 6.77 21.63 14.58
CA GLY A 109 6.69 20.43 13.75
C GLY A 109 8.05 19.79 13.51
N PHE A 110 9.03 20.59 13.06
CA PHE A 110 10.37 20.11 12.79
C PHE A 110 11.06 19.56 14.04
N LEU A 111 10.92 20.25 15.19
CA LEU A 111 11.47 19.78 16.46
C LEU A 111 10.93 18.39 16.83
N LEU A 112 9.62 18.18 16.67
CA LEU A 112 9.02 16.86 16.91
C LEU A 112 9.60 15.81 15.96
N THR A 113 9.74 16.13 14.68
CA THR A 113 10.33 15.21 13.69
C THR A 113 11.78 14.86 14.05
N PHE A 114 12.59 15.85 14.42
CA PHE A 114 13.98 15.65 14.85
C PHE A 114 14.07 14.80 16.11
N THR A 115 13.30 15.11 17.15
CA THR A 115 13.27 14.32 18.41
C THR A 115 12.78 12.89 18.20
N VAL A 116 11.93 12.63 17.21
CA VAL A 116 11.55 11.26 16.85
C VAL A 116 12.65 10.55 16.06
N ALA A 117 13.49 11.28 15.33
CA ALA A 117 14.61 10.74 14.59
C ALA A 117 15.79 10.41 15.53
N ASP A 118 16.22 11.35 16.37
CA ASP A 118 17.19 11.20 17.47
C ASP A 118 16.60 10.26 18.55
N ALA A 119 16.72 8.97 18.30
CA ALA A 119 15.99 7.94 19.01
C ALA A 119 16.70 7.54 20.31
N ASP A 120 18.02 7.71 20.36
CA ASP A 120 18.82 7.49 21.56
C ASP A 120 19.03 8.75 22.41
N GLY A 121 18.70 9.93 21.87
CA GLY A 121 18.72 11.20 22.58
C GLY A 121 20.12 11.79 22.72
N ASP A 122 21.07 11.41 21.87
CA ASP A 122 22.45 11.92 21.89
C ASP A 122 22.59 13.32 21.27
N GLY A 123 21.49 13.88 20.74
CA GLY A 123 21.44 15.18 20.10
C GLY A 123 21.88 15.15 18.63
N ARG A 124 21.95 13.97 18.03
CA ARG A 124 22.24 13.73 16.62
C ARG A 124 21.21 12.73 16.08
N ALA A 125 20.89 12.86 14.80
CA ALA A 125 20.15 11.85 14.06
C ALA A 125 21.07 11.31 12.98
N GLY A 126 21.73 10.18 13.28
CA GLY A 126 22.68 9.54 12.37
C GLY A 126 22.02 8.72 11.26
N PRO A 127 22.78 8.19 10.29
CA PRO A 127 22.22 7.45 9.15
C PRO A 127 21.29 6.29 9.53
N GLN A 128 21.58 5.56 10.60
CA GLN A 128 20.74 4.45 11.06
C GLN A 128 19.41 4.94 11.65
N GLU A 129 19.44 6.03 12.39
CA GLU A 129 18.27 6.64 13.00
C GLU A 129 17.36 7.33 11.97
N LEU A 130 17.96 8.03 11.01
CA LEU A 130 17.27 8.58 9.86
C LEU A 130 16.59 7.48 9.04
N GLN A 131 17.29 6.37 8.79
CA GLN A 131 16.71 5.20 8.12
C GLN A 131 15.55 4.61 8.93
N ALA A 132 15.70 4.45 10.25
CA ALA A 132 14.64 3.94 11.11
C ALA A 132 13.42 4.86 11.15
N ALA A 133 13.62 6.18 11.19
CA ALA A 133 12.54 7.16 11.10
C ALA A 133 11.82 7.07 9.75
N ALA A 134 12.57 6.93 8.65
CA ALA A 134 12.02 6.76 7.31
C ALA A 134 11.21 5.45 7.18
N ASP A 135 11.69 4.35 7.75
CA ASP A 135 10.97 3.07 7.74
C ASP A 135 9.69 3.12 8.59
N ARG A 136 9.70 3.81 9.73
CA ARG A 136 8.49 4.09 10.51
C ARG A 136 7.49 4.91 9.69
N ALA A 137 7.95 5.91 8.94
CA ALA A 137 7.09 6.70 8.06
C ALA A 137 6.48 5.86 6.92
N ALA A 138 7.26 4.94 6.34
CA ALA A 138 6.76 4.01 5.34
C ALA A 138 5.69 3.06 5.89
N GLU A 139 5.90 2.51 7.10
CA GLU A 139 4.92 1.65 7.75
C GLU A 139 3.65 2.42 8.13
N ALA A 140 3.79 3.67 8.57
CA ALA A 140 2.64 4.54 8.86
C ALA A 140 1.84 4.91 7.59
N ARG A 141 2.52 5.14 6.46
CA ARG A 141 1.90 5.44 5.17
C ARG A 141 1.12 4.22 4.65
N LEU A 142 1.77 3.07 4.60
CA LEU A 142 1.21 1.85 4.03
C LEU A 142 1.80 0.61 4.70
N GLY A 143 1.27 0.30 5.87
CA GLY A 143 1.68 -0.87 6.65
C GLY A 143 1.18 -2.19 6.09
N ASP A 144 1.67 -3.29 6.65
CA ASP A 144 1.43 -4.64 6.11
C ASP A 144 -0.05 -5.02 6.07
N ALA A 145 -0.83 -4.61 7.06
CA ALA A 145 -2.28 -4.85 7.08
C ALA A 145 -3.00 -4.13 5.93
N ALA A 146 -2.57 -2.92 5.58
CA ALA A 146 -3.13 -2.17 4.46
C ALA A 146 -2.69 -2.78 3.11
N ALA A 147 -1.43 -3.21 3.01
CA ALA A 147 -0.92 -3.94 1.85
C ALA A 147 -1.68 -5.25 1.60
N ALA A 148 -1.98 -6.02 2.66
CA ALA A 148 -2.79 -7.23 2.57
C ALA A 148 -4.23 -6.94 2.11
N GLN A 149 -4.83 -5.82 2.53
CA GLN A 149 -6.14 -5.40 2.04
C GLN A 149 -6.12 -5.06 0.54
N LEU A 150 -5.02 -4.50 0.03
CA LEU A 150 -4.87 -4.26 -1.40
C LEU A 150 -4.76 -5.59 -2.17
N GLN A 151 -4.01 -6.56 -1.66
CA GLN A 151 -3.91 -7.90 -2.26
C GLN A 151 -5.27 -8.61 -2.34
N ALA A 152 -6.18 -8.35 -1.38
CA ALA A 152 -7.51 -8.94 -1.39
C ALA A 152 -8.36 -8.54 -2.62
N VAL A 153 -7.99 -7.48 -3.36
CA VAL A 153 -8.67 -7.12 -4.62
C VAL A 153 -8.59 -8.24 -5.65
N LEU A 154 -7.55 -9.09 -5.60
CA LEU A 154 -7.38 -10.21 -6.53
C LEU A 154 -8.50 -11.24 -6.46
N VAL A 155 -9.33 -11.22 -5.41
CA VAL A 155 -10.53 -12.05 -5.32
C VAL A 155 -11.56 -11.75 -6.43
N PHE A 156 -11.48 -10.56 -7.03
CA PHE A 156 -12.39 -10.15 -8.09
C PHE A 156 -12.04 -10.75 -9.45
N ASP A 157 -10.86 -11.36 -9.62
CA ASP A 157 -10.44 -12.11 -10.82
C ASP A 157 -11.41 -13.27 -11.05
N ALA A 158 -12.36 -13.09 -11.97
CA ALA A 158 -13.49 -14.00 -12.16
C ALA A 158 -13.23 -15.01 -13.28
N ASP A 159 -12.38 -14.67 -14.23
CA ASP A 159 -12.01 -15.57 -15.34
C ASP A 159 -10.75 -16.40 -15.07
N GLY A 160 -10.03 -16.10 -13.98
CA GLY A 160 -8.90 -16.88 -13.49
C GLY A 160 -7.59 -16.60 -14.22
N ASP A 161 -7.45 -15.42 -14.84
CA ASP A 161 -6.24 -15.04 -15.58
C ASP A 161 -5.12 -14.45 -14.69
N ALA A 162 -5.33 -14.46 -13.37
CA ALA A 162 -4.46 -13.90 -12.33
C ALA A 162 -4.30 -12.37 -12.43
N ALA A 163 -5.23 -11.69 -13.10
CA ALA A 163 -5.36 -10.24 -13.13
C ALA A 163 -6.79 -9.82 -12.78
N VAL A 164 -6.92 -8.59 -12.29
CA VAL A 164 -8.23 -7.97 -12.08
C VAL A 164 -8.40 -6.85 -13.08
N SER A 165 -9.32 -7.05 -14.03
CA SER A 165 -9.75 -6.02 -14.95
C SER A 165 -10.75 -5.06 -14.28
N LEU A 166 -10.93 -3.88 -14.88
CA LEU A 166 -11.96 -2.93 -14.42
C LEU A 166 -13.37 -3.51 -14.47
N ARG A 167 -13.64 -4.38 -15.47
CA ARG A 167 -14.95 -5.01 -15.64
C ARG A 167 -15.25 -5.96 -14.49
N GLU A 168 -14.28 -6.80 -14.12
CA GLU A 168 -14.43 -7.76 -13.04
C GLU A 168 -14.57 -7.09 -11.68
N LEU A 169 -13.75 -6.06 -11.43
CA LEU A 169 -13.89 -5.23 -10.25
C LEU A 169 -15.30 -4.61 -10.15
N GLN A 170 -15.81 -4.02 -11.23
CA GLN A 170 -17.15 -3.43 -11.26
C GLN A 170 -18.24 -4.47 -10.97
N ALA A 171 -18.16 -5.64 -11.61
CA ALA A 171 -19.11 -6.72 -11.42
C ALA A 171 -19.12 -7.24 -9.98
N GLY A 172 -17.94 -7.47 -9.39
CA GLY A 172 -17.81 -7.96 -8.03
C GLY A 172 -18.24 -6.94 -6.97
N VAL A 173 -17.93 -5.66 -7.16
CA VAL A 173 -18.40 -4.59 -6.26
C VAL A 173 -19.92 -4.45 -6.34
N ALA A 174 -20.51 -4.49 -7.53
CA ALA A 174 -21.97 -4.47 -7.68
C ALA A 174 -22.65 -5.67 -7.00
N GLN A 175 -22.03 -6.86 -7.07
CA GLN A 175 -22.51 -8.05 -6.36
C GLN A 175 -22.54 -7.84 -4.83
N LEU A 176 -21.50 -7.22 -4.26
CA LEU A 176 -21.43 -6.94 -2.82
C LEU A 176 -22.41 -5.83 -2.40
N ALA A 177 -22.57 -4.80 -3.21
CA ALA A 177 -23.48 -3.68 -2.93
C ALA A 177 -24.96 -4.11 -3.00
N GLY A 178 -25.32 -4.99 -3.94
CA GLY A 178 -26.69 -5.51 -4.06
C GLY A 178 -27.08 -6.57 -3.02
N LYS A 179 -26.13 -7.05 -2.20
CA LYS A 179 -26.35 -8.02 -1.12
C LYS A 179 -26.51 -7.38 0.27
N SER A 180 -26.38 -6.06 0.40
CA SER A 180 -26.56 -5.31 1.65
C SER A 180 -27.98 -4.79 1.83
#